data_AF-K0HRS0-F1
#
_entry.id   AF-K0HRS0-F1
#
_cell.length_a   1.000
_cell.length_b   1.000
_cell.length_c   1.000
_cell.angle_alpha   90.00
_cell.angle_beta   90.00
_cell.angle_gamma   90.00
#
_symmetry.space_group_name_H-M   'P 1'
#
loop_
_entity.id
_entity.type
_entity.pdbx_description
1 polymer ?
#
loop_
_entity_poly.entity_id
_entity_poly.type
_entity_poly.pdbx_seq_one_letter_code
_entity_poly.pdbx_strand_id
1 'polypeptide(L)'
;MRQAAAIRRASRQARYAMQELDRRGVEDLLVLYGRAAEEVRGRIAAAVDAQEEVPAHRLRELLAQIEAVIDGLAERRTAMVSQAIDRAAELGVRPYTAQGVGAVGGQQAVLESSAAMRVHQAAVRFVRDFTLADGLTLSDRLWRLDRGAKEALTRAIGQAVVMGQSAGRAAQDFMLQGDKVPGDLVARIAAGKAGALARVADTLTDRNTGAFAQVERVFRTEINRAHGEAYMAAGEGTPGFAGWRFLLSPAHPAPDICDLLAAQNLHGLGQGVYPDRERCPWPAHPNTLSFVVMVFEDEVSDADRAGRETALQALQRLAPEIREGALGKTKATYFDQGLLRTGMIRAPLRAVSARLERQGLIDKREQL
;
A
#
# COMPACT_ATOMS: atom_id res chain seq x y z
N MET A 1 21.98 22.27 18.94
CA MET A 1 20.97 21.97 19.99
C MET A 1 19.58 22.62 19.78
N ARG A 2 19.39 23.95 19.78
CA ARG A 2 18.04 24.57 19.68
C ARG A 2 17.31 24.29 18.34
N GLN A 3 18.02 24.36 17.22
CA GLN A 3 17.46 24.09 15.89
C GLN A 3 17.08 22.61 15.73
N ALA A 4 17.97 21.68 16.12
CA ALA A 4 17.71 20.24 16.11
C ALA A 4 16.45 19.88 16.92
N ALA A 5 16.27 20.46 18.11
CA ALA A 5 15.07 20.27 18.91
C ALA A 5 13.80 20.81 18.23
N ALA A 6 13.88 21.97 17.55
CA ALA A 6 12.76 22.53 16.80
C ALA A 6 12.38 21.63 15.62
N ILE A 7 13.36 21.15 14.83
CA ILE A 7 13.14 20.22 13.73
C ILE A 7 12.48 18.94 14.26
N ARG A 8 12.99 18.33 15.34
CA ARG A 8 12.37 17.13 15.93
C ARG A 8 10.90 17.34 16.34
N ARG A 9 10.57 18.50 16.92
CA ARG A 9 9.16 18.83 17.26
C ARG A 9 8.32 19.04 16.00
N ALA A 10 8.84 19.75 15.01
CA ALA A 10 8.15 19.99 13.75
C ALA A 10 7.93 18.69 12.95
N SER A 11 8.91 17.79 12.90
CA SER A 11 8.80 16.46 12.30
C SER A 11 7.76 15.59 13.01
N ARG A 12 7.63 15.71 14.34
CA ARG A 12 6.56 15.03 15.08
C ARG A 12 5.19 15.59 14.70
N GLN A 13 5.04 16.90 14.62
CA GLN A 13 3.80 17.55 14.20
C GLN A 13 3.41 17.17 12.76
N ALA A 14 4.38 17.14 11.83
CA ALA A 14 4.16 16.72 10.45
C ALA A 14 3.68 15.25 10.37
N ARG A 15 4.25 14.35 11.17
CA ARG A 15 3.79 12.96 11.25
C ARG A 15 2.36 12.84 11.79
N TYR A 16 1.97 13.63 12.79
CA TYR A 16 0.57 13.65 13.24
C TYR A 16 -0.37 14.17 12.15
N ALA A 17 0.03 15.21 11.42
CA ALA A 17 -0.73 15.70 10.28
C ALA A 17 -0.84 14.65 9.15
N MET A 18 0.20 13.83 8.93
CA MET A 18 0.17 12.71 7.98
C MET A 18 -0.80 11.61 8.40
N GLN A 19 -0.83 11.26 9.69
CA GLN A 19 -1.79 10.28 10.21
C GLN A 19 -3.23 10.76 10.01
N GLU A 20 -3.47 12.05 10.20
CA GLU A 20 -4.79 12.64 9.96
C GLU A 20 -5.13 12.71 8.46
N LEU A 21 -4.16 13.00 7.61
CA LEU A 21 -4.32 12.96 6.14
C LEU A 21 -4.67 11.55 5.66
N ASP A 22 -3.98 10.52 6.17
CA ASP A 22 -4.30 9.12 5.88
C ASP A 22 -5.73 8.79 6.32
N ARG A 23 -6.04 9.02 7.61
CA ARG A 23 -7.36 8.69 8.19
C ARG A 23 -8.50 9.35 7.41
N ARG A 24 -8.44 10.67 7.19
CA ARG A 24 -9.46 11.40 6.43
C ARG A 24 -9.52 10.96 4.98
N GLY A 25 -8.38 10.80 4.33
CA GLY A 25 -8.33 10.39 2.92
C GLY A 25 -8.96 9.02 2.69
N VAL A 26 -8.72 8.07 3.60
CA VAL A 26 -9.35 6.73 3.55
C VAL A 26 -10.86 6.82 3.81
N GLU A 27 -11.31 7.65 4.75
CA GLU A 27 -12.74 7.89 4.99
C GLU A 27 -13.43 8.51 3.77
N ASP A 28 -12.82 9.54 3.17
CA ASP A 28 -13.35 10.22 1.98
C ASP A 28 -13.40 9.26 0.77
N LEU A 29 -12.36 8.43 0.58
CA LEU A 29 -12.37 7.39 -0.45
C LEU A 29 -13.49 6.38 -0.20
N LEU A 30 -13.74 5.98 1.05
CA LEU A 30 -14.82 5.02 1.32
C LEU A 30 -16.18 5.64 0.99
N VAL A 31 -16.40 6.90 1.34
CA VAL A 31 -17.62 7.63 0.97
C VAL A 31 -17.77 7.70 -0.55
N LEU A 32 -16.69 7.97 -1.28
CA LEU A 32 -16.71 7.99 -2.74
C LEU A 32 -17.09 6.62 -3.34
N TYR A 33 -16.50 5.54 -2.85
CA TYR A 33 -16.82 4.18 -3.32
C TYR A 33 -18.24 3.75 -2.92
N GLY A 34 -18.71 4.15 -1.72
CA GLY A 34 -20.08 3.92 -1.29
C GLY A 34 -21.11 4.61 -2.19
N ARG A 35 -20.85 5.86 -2.60
CA ARG A 35 -21.71 6.56 -3.57
C ARG A 35 -21.75 5.84 -4.92
N ALA A 36 -20.61 5.34 -5.41
CA ALA A 36 -20.57 4.56 -6.64
C ALA A 36 -21.35 3.24 -6.51
N ALA A 37 -21.25 2.56 -5.37
CA ALA A 37 -22.02 1.35 -5.09
C ALA A 37 -23.54 1.63 -5.11
N GLU A 38 -23.98 2.70 -4.45
CA GLU A 38 -25.40 3.11 -4.49
C GLU A 38 -25.87 3.49 -5.89
N GLU A 39 -25.02 4.15 -6.68
CA GLU A 39 -25.35 4.44 -8.08
C GLU A 39 -25.51 3.15 -8.90
N VAL A 40 -24.61 2.17 -8.74
CA VAL A 40 -24.74 0.85 -9.38
C VAL A 40 -26.04 0.15 -8.96
N ARG A 41 -26.39 0.16 -7.66
CA ARG A 41 -27.68 -0.38 -7.18
C ARG A 41 -28.86 0.32 -7.84
N GLY A 42 -28.80 1.65 -7.97
CA GLY A 42 -29.81 2.44 -8.68
C GLY A 42 -29.95 2.05 -10.15
N ARG A 43 -28.83 1.81 -10.87
CA ARG A 43 -28.87 1.34 -12.26
C ARG A 43 -29.52 -0.04 -12.38
N ILE A 44 -29.20 -0.97 -11.47
CA ILE A 44 -29.82 -2.30 -11.42
C ILE A 44 -31.33 -2.18 -11.17
N ALA A 45 -31.73 -1.40 -10.17
CA ALA A 45 -33.15 -1.22 -9.82
C ALA A 45 -33.97 -0.59 -10.97
N ALA A 46 -33.37 0.32 -11.75
CA ALA A 46 -34.02 0.89 -12.93
C ALA A 46 -34.09 -0.08 -14.13
N ALA A 47 -33.22 -1.09 -14.17
CA ALA A 47 -33.13 -2.03 -15.28
C ALA A 47 -34.05 -3.25 -15.14
N VAL A 48 -34.56 -3.55 -13.94
CA VAL A 48 -35.41 -4.73 -13.71
C VAL A 48 -36.86 -4.54 -14.15
N ASP A 49 -37.56 -5.64 -14.38
CA ASP A 49 -38.99 -5.72 -14.65
C ASP A 49 -39.82 -5.98 -13.37
N ALA A 50 -41.11 -6.26 -13.53
CA ALA A 50 -42.04 -6.54 -12.43
C ALA A 50 -41.71 -7.85 -11.68
N GLN A 51 -40.88 -8.73 -12.25
CA GLN A 51 -40.41 -9.97 -11.64
C GLN A 51 -39.05 -9.79 -10.97
N GLU A 52 -38.55 -8.55 -10.86
CA GLU A 52 -37.24 -8.20 -10.34
C GLU A 52 -36.07 -8.82 -11.14
N GLU A 53 -36.30 -9.13 -12.42
CA GLU A 53 -35.28 -9.66 -13.33
C GLU A 53 -34.83 -8.58 -14.31
N VAL A 54 -33.56 -8.61 -14.69
CA VAL A 54 -33.06 -7.76 -15.79
C VAL A 54 -33.41 -8.44 -17.11
N PRO A 55 -34.26 -7.85 -17.98
CA PRO A 55 -34.56 -8.43 -19.28
C PRO A 55 -33.31 -8.47 -20.16
N ALA A 56 -33.17 -9.52 -20.99
CA ALA A 56 -31.98 -9.73 -21.82
C ALA A 56 -31.64 -8.53 -22.72
N HIS A 57 -32.66 -7.82 -23.23
CA HIS A 57 -32.47 -6.64 -24.07
C HIS A 57 -31.94 -5.42 -23.30
N ARG A 58 -32.14 -5.35 -21.97
CA ARG A 58 -31.64 -4.27 -21.10
C ARG A 58 -30.25 -4.56 -20.52
N LEU A 59 -29.81 -5.82 -20.53
CA LEU A 59 -28.54 -6.21 -19.91
C LEU A 59 -27.35 -5.45 -20.49
N ARG A 60 -27.27 -5.31 -21.82
CA ARG A 60 -26.15 -4.60 -22.47
C ARG A 60 -26.08 -3.13 -22.04
N GLU A 61 -27.24 -2.47 -21.96
CA GLU A 61 -27.31 -1.07 -21.52
C GLU A 61 -26.94 -0.94 -20.04
N LEU A 62 -27.46 -1.82 -19.18
CA LEU A 62 -27.12 -1.85 -17.75
C LEU A 62 -25.60 -1.98 -17.54
N LEU A 63 -24.95 -2.92 -18.23
CA LEU A 63 -23.51 -3.11 -18.11
C LEU A 63 -22.72 -1.87 -18.53
N ALA A 64 -23.13 -1.22 -19.63
CA ALA A 64 -22.50 0.04 -20.08
C ALA A 64 -22.70 1.19 -19.07
N GLN A 65 -23.89 1.30 -18.47
CA GLN A 65 -24.16 2.28 -17.42
C GLN A 65 -23.28 2.03 -16.18
N ILE A 66 -23.10 0.77 -15.78
CA ILE A 66 -22.22 0.42 -14.66
C ILE A 66 -20.76 0.78 -14.96
N GLU A 67 -20.27 0.50 -16.16
CA GLU A 67 -18.91 0.90 -16.56
C GLU A 67 -18.73 2.42 -16.47
N ALA A 68 -19.72 3.21 -16.89
CA ALA A 68 -19.69 4.67 -16.78
C ALA A 68 -19.66 5.17 -15.32
N VAL A 69 -20.35 4.49 -14.39
CA VAL A 69 -20.24 4.78 -12.95
C VAL A 69 -18.79 4.56 -12.47
N ILE A 70 -18.16 3.48 -12.91
CA ILE A 70 -16.77 3.17 -12.52
C ILE A 70 -15.78 4.16 -13.16
N ASP A 71 -16.02 4.64 -14.38
CA ASP A 71 -15.21 5.71 -14.98
C ASP A 71 -15.30 7.00 -14.16
N GLY A 72 -16.51 7.43 -13.79
CA GLY A 72 -16.67 8.62 -12.94
C GLY A 72 -16.04 8.44 -11.55
N LEU A 73 -16.09 7.23 -10.98
CA LEU A 73 -15.38 6.88 -9.75
C LEU A 73 -13.86 7.01 -9.93
N ALA A 74 -13.31 6.47 -11.03
CA ALA A 74 -11.90 6.46 -11.35
C ALA A 74 -11.32 7.88 -11.42
N GLU A 75 -12.01 8.79 -12.12
CA GLU A 75 -11.61 10.20 -12.25
C GLU A 75 -11.52 10.89 -10.88
N ARG A 76 -12.60 10.80 -10.09
CA ARG A 76 -12.68 11.42 -8.76
C ARG A 76 -11.64 10.86 -7.80
N ARG A 77 -11.48 9.54 -7.77
CA ARG A 77 -10.46 8.87 -6.95
C ARG A 77 -9.05 9.31 -7.35
N THR A 78 -8.75 9.38 -8.65
CA THR A 78 -7.43 9.78 -9.15
C THR A 78 -7.09 11.23 -8.75
N ALA A 79 -8.07 12.13 -8.79
CA ALA A 79 -7.91 13.49 -8.30
C ALA A 79 -7.61 13.54 -6.79
N MET A 80 -8.37 12.77 -5.98
CA MET A 80 -8.15 12.69 -4.54
C MET A 80 -6.78 12.13 -4.17
N VAL A 81 -6.35 11.04 -4.82
CA VAL A 81 -5.01 10.45 -4.63
C VAL A 81 -3.93 11.48 -4.97
N SER A 82 -4.08 12.19 -6.10
CA SER A 82 -3.13 13.21 -6.54
C SER A 82 -3.03 14.38 -5.55
N GLN A 83 -4.15 14.85 -5.03
CA GLN A 83 -4.19 15.92 -4.03
C GLN A 83 -3.57 15.47 -2.70
N ALA A 84 -3.81 14.24 -2.27
CA ALA A 84 -3.24 13.72 -1.02
C ALA A 84 -1.72 13.52 -1.14
N ILE A 85 -1.21 13.11 -2.30
CA ILE A 85 0.25 13.03 -2.56
C ILE A 85 0.91 14.40 -2.44
N ASP A 86 0.29 15.44 -3.03
CA ASP A 86 0.76 16.83 -2.94
C ASP A 86 0.82 17.29 -1.47
N ARG A 87 -0.28 17.11 -0.73
CA ARG A 87 -0.33 17.44 0.70
C ARG A 87 0.67 16.65 1.54
N ALA A 88 0.88 15.38 1.24
CA ALA A 88 1.83 14.54 1.96
C ALA A 88 3.27 15.01 1.75
N ALA A 89 3.63 15.37 0.51
CA ALA A 89 4.94 15.92 0.21
C ALA A 89 5.14 17.31 0.85
N GLU A 90 4.13 18.17 0.85
CA GLU A 90 4.15 19.44 1.60
C GLU A 90 4.43 19.21 3.10
N LEU A 91 3.73 18.25 3.72
CA LEU A 91 3.95 17.87 5.11
C LEU A 91 5.36 17.31 5.34
N GLY A 92 5.94 16.61 4.37
CA GLY A 92 7.32 16.11 4.42
C GLY A 92 8.35 17.24 4.45
N VAL A 93 8.16 18.30 3.66
CA VAL A 93 9.10 19.44 3.66
C VAL A 93 8.91 20.35 4.87
N ARG A 94 7.68 20.44 5.39
CA ARG A 94 7.27 21.40 6.42
C ARG A 94 8.24 21.52 7.61
N PRO A 95 8.81 20.46 8.21
CA PRO A 95 9.74 20.56 9.35
C PRO A 95 10.98 21.42 9.11
N TYR A 96 11.33 21.67 7.85
CA TYR A 96 12.52 22.41 7.45
C TYR A 96 12.21 23.85 7.01
N THR A 97 10.93 24.23 6.99
CA THR A 97 10.44 25.55 6.58
C THR A 97 10.24 26.48 7.77
N ALA A 98 10.21 27.79 7.51
CA ALA A 98 9.91 28.81 8.53
C ALA A 98 8.55 28.56 9.21
N GLN A 99 7.53 28.16 8.44
CA GLN A 99 6.21 27.84 8.96
C GLN A 99 6.26 26.65 9.93
N GLY A 100 6.94 25.56 9.55
CA GLY A 100 6.99 24.35 10.38
C GLY A 100 7.78 24.54 11.67
N VAL A 101 8.95 25.17 11.60
CA VAL A 101 9.73 25.45 12.81
C VAL A 101 9.06 26.51 13.69
N GLY A 102 8.45 27.54 13.08
CA GLY A 102 7.72 28.59 13.80
C GLY A 102 6.54 28.06 14.60
N ALA A 103 5.79 27.09 14.04
CA ALA A 103 4.66 26.44 14.71
C ALA A 103 5.04 25.69 16.00
N VAL A 104 6.32 25.43 16.23
CA VAL A 104 6.84 24.75 17.43
C VAL A 104 7.84 25.61 18.23
N GLY A 105 7.77 26.94 18.04
CA GLY A 105 8.59 27.94 18.73
C GLY A 105 10.05 27.98 18.28
N GLY A 106 10.37 27.42 17.11
CA GLY A 106 11.67 27.55 16.46
C GLY A 106 11.81 28.88 15.72
N GLN A 107 13.04 29.39 15.64
CA GLN A 107 13.32 30.72 15.06
C GLN A 107 13.97 30.65 13.67
N GLN A 108 14.59 29.53 13.31
CA GLN A 108 15.41 29.43 12.11
C GLN A 108 15.02 28.22 11.27
N ALA A 109 14.56 28.49 10.05
CA ALA A 109 14.32 27.48 9.02
C ALA A 109 15.65 26.96 8.46
N VAL A 110 15.62 25.76 7.89
CA VAL A 110 16.74 25.22 7.11
C VAL A 110 16.58 25.60 5.64
N LEU A 111 15.35 25.57 5.14
CA LEU A 111 15.03 25.83 3.75
C LEU A 111 14.30 27.16 3.58
N GLU A 112 14.76 27.92 2.59
CA GLU A 112 14.02 29.02 1.98
C GLU A 112 12.74 28.50 1.31
N SER A 113 11.69 29.33 1.27
CA SER A 113 10.38 28.93 0.70
C SER A 113 10.47 28.43 -0.74
N SER A 114 11.33 29.03 -1.57
CA SER A 114 11.51 28.59 -2.96
C SER A 114 12.21 27.23 -3.06
N ALA A 115 13.17 26.94 -2.18
CA ALA A 115 13.84 25.64 -2.11
C ALA A 115 12.89 24.56 -1.60
N ALA A 116 12.12 24.86 -0.55
CA ALA A 116 11.08 24.00 -0.03
C ALA A 116 10.05 23.61 -1.12
N MET A 117 9.61 24.58 -1.92
CA MET A 117 8.67 24.32 -3.02
C MET A 117 9.29 23.43 -4.11
N ARG A 118 10.57 23.60 -4.45
CA ARG A 118 11.26 22.72 -5.42
C ARG A 118 11.35 21.28 -4.91
N VAL A 119 11.69 21.08 -3.63
CA VAL A 119 11.77 19.74 -3.02
C VAL A 119 10.38 19.08 -2.98
N HIS A 120 9.35 19.83 -2.57
CA HIS A 120 7.97 19.37 -2.60
C HIS A 120 7.59 18.89 -4.01
N GLN A 121 7.75 19.74 -5.03
CA GLN A 121 7.39 19.37 -6.41
C GLN A 121 8.22 18.20 -6.96
N ALA A 122 9.49 18.07 -6.56
CA ALA A 122 10.34 16.96 -6.94
C ALA A 122 9.85 15.63 -6.34
N ALA A 123 9.43 15.63 -5.08
CA ALA A 123 8.86 14.44 -4.43
C ALA A 123 7.53 14.01 -5.08
N VAL A 124 6.66 14.97 -5.44
CA VAL A 124 5.41 14.67 -6.16
C VAL A 124 5.70 14.05 -7.53
N ARG A 125 6.65 14.60 -8.30
CA ARG A 125 7.06 14.02 -9.58
C ARG A 125 7.65 12.63 -9.40
N PHE A 126 8.53 12.45 -8.42
CA PHE A 126 9.11 11.15 -8.09
C PHE A 126 8.02 10.09 -7.87
N VAL A 127 7.02 10.37 -7.05
CA VAL A 127 5.92 9.41 -6.78
C VAL A 127 5.14 9.05 -8.04
N ARG A 128 4.90 10.01 -8.94
CA ARG A 128 4.18 9.79 -10.20
C ARG A 128 4.96 8.91 -11.18
N ASP A 129 6.27 9.16 -11.28
CA ASP A 129 7.14 8.52 -12.25
C ASP A 129 7.80 7.24 -11.72
N PHE A 130 7.71 7.00 -10.40
CA PHE A 130 8.34 5.87 -9.75
C PHE A 130 7.76 4.54 -10.25
N THR A 131 8.66 3.66 -10.69
CA THR A 131 8.32 2.30 -11.10
C THR A 131 8.67 1.32 -9.98
N LEU A 132 7.66 0.61 -9.47
CA LEU A 132 7.85 -0.43 -8.44
C LEU A 132 8.53 -1.68 -9.01
N ALA A 133 8.92 -2.62 -8.15
CA ALA A 133 9.65 -3.84 -8.55
C ALA A 133 8.89 -4.73 -9.55
N ASP A 134 7.57 -4.56 -9.67
CA ASP A 134 6.71 -5.22 -10.65
C ASP A 134 6.60 -4.48 -12.00
N GLY A 135 7.31 -3.37 -12.17
CA GLY A 135 7.34 -2.60 -13.41
C GLY A 135 6.19 -1.61 -13.59
N LEU A 136 5.40 -1.34 -12.53
CA LEU A 136 4.23 -0.47 -12.62
C LEU A 136 4.45 0.89 -11.97
N THR A 137 3.99 1.93 -12.67
CA THR A 137 3.83 3.29 -12.14
C THR A 137 2.52 3.45 -11.36
N LEU A 138 2.33 4.60 -10.72
CA LEU A 138 1.07 4.91 -10.03
C LEU A 138 -0.13 4.91 -11.00
N SER A 139 0.00 5.52 -12.17
CA SER A 139 -1.08 5.57 -13.16
C SER A 139 -1.46 4.15 -13.65
N ASP A 140 -0.46 3.29 -13.89
CA ASP A 140 -0.70 1.89 -14.27
C ASP A 140 -1.50 1.13 -13.20
N ARG A 141 -1.17 1.36 -11.93
CA ARG A 141 -1.86 0.73 -10.79
C ARG A 141 -3.30 1.19 -10.71
N LEU A 142 -3.53 2.51 -10.74
CA LEU A 142 -4.86 3.08 -10.68
C LEU A 142 -5.74 2.58 -11.83
N TRP A 143 -5.19 2.53 -13.04
CA TRP A 143 -5.87 1.98 -14.22
C TRP A 143 -6.21 0.49 -14.06
N ARG A 144 -5.29 -0.32 -13.53
CA ARG A 144 -5.55 -1.75 -13.26
C ARG A 144 -6.67 -1.94 -12.25
N LEU A 145 -6.74 -1.09 -11.22
CA LEU A 145 -7.84 -1.12 -10.25
C LEU A 145 -9.19 -0.83 -10.92
N ASP A 146 -9.24 0.18 -11.80
CA ASP A 146 -10.47 0.54 -12.51
C ASP A 146 -10.93 -0.58 -13.42
N ARG A 147 -10.00 -1.11 -14.23
CA ARG A 147 -10.27 -2.22 -15.11
C ARG A 147 -10.74 -3.46 -14.33
N GLY A 148 -10.06 -3.79 -13.23
CA GLY A 148 -10.43 -4.91 -12.37
C GLY A 148 -11.83 -4.75 -11.77
N ALA A 149 -12.18 -3.56 -11.30
CA ALA A 149 -13.52 -3.28 -10.76
C ALA A 149 -14.61 -3.41 -11.84
N LYS A 150 -14.39 -2.86 -13.04
CA LYS A 150 -15.31 -3.02 -14.18
C LYS A 150 -15.51 -4.47 -14.55
N GLU A 151 -14.42 -5.20 -14.75
CA GLU A 151 -14.47 -6.61 -15.15
C GLU A 151 -15.14 -7.48 -14.07
N ALA A 152 -14.89 -7.21 -12.79
CA ALA A 152 -15.52 -7.94 -11.69
C ALA A 152 -17.04 -7.72 -11.65
N LEU A 153 -17.48 -6.46 -11.66
CA LEU A 153 -18.90 -6.12 -11.60
C LEU A 153 -19.66 -6.61 -12.84
N THR A 154 -19.16 -6.29 -14.03
CA THR A 154 -19.85 -6.63 -15.28
C THR A 154 -19.94 -8.14 -15.50
N ARG A 155 -18.88 -8.88 -15.16
CA ARG A 155 -18.87 -10.35 -15.22
C ARG A 155 -19.84 -10.95 -14.22
N ALA A 156 -19.80 -10.53 -12.96
CA ALA A 156 -20.67 -11.07 -11.92
C ALA A 156 -22.16 -10.82 -12.23
N ILE A 157 -22.51 -9.59 -12.61
CA ILE A 157 -23.89 -9.23 -12.98
C ILE A 157 -24.32 -9.92 -14.26
N GLY A 158 -23.49 -9.88 -15.30
CA GLY A 158 -23.80 -10.52 -16.58
C GLY A 158 -24.02 -12.03 -16.45
N GLN A 159 -23.15 -12.73 -15.72
CA GLN A 159 -23.30 -14.16 -15.46
C GLN A 159 -24.55 -14.46 -14.64
N ALA A 160 -24.80 -13.71 -13.56
CA ALA A 160 -25.97 -13.92 -12.71
C ALA A 160 -27.29 -13.73 -13.48
N VAL A 161 -27.39 -12.69 -14.32
CA VAL A 161 -28.58 -12.46 -15.16
C VAL A 161 -28.78 -13.59 -16.16
N VAL A 162 -27.75 -13.97 -16.91
CA VAL A 162 -27.84 -15.04 -17.93
C VAL A 162 -28.17 -16.39 -17.30
N MET A 163 -27.51 -16.75 -16.19
CA MET A 163 -27.79 -17.99 -15.48
C MET A 163 -29.18 -18.00 -14.85
N GLY A 164 -29.63 -16.89 -14.27
CA GLY A 164 -30.97 -16.75 -13.70
C GLY A 164 -32.06 -16.93 -14.74
N GLN A 165 -31.94 -16.29 -15.91
CA GLN A 165 -32.89 -16.46 -17.02
C GLN A 165 -32.91 -17.89 -17.55
N SER A 166 -31.72 -18.50 -17.74
CA SER A 166 -31.64 -19.89 -18.21
C SER A 166 -32.26 -20.87 -17.21
N ALA A 167 -32.02 -20.66 -15.92
CA ALA A 167 -32.60 -21.48 -14.86
C ALA A 167 -34.11 -21.26 -14.73
N GLY A 168 -34.60 -20.04 -14.95
CA GLY A 168 -36.03 -19.72 -14.98
C GLY A 168 -36.77 -20.47 -16.09
N ARG A 169 -36.22 -20.50 -17.31
CA ARG A 169 -36.80 -21.28 -18.43
C ARG A 169 -36.82 -22.77 -18.11
N ALA A 170 -35.70 -23.31 -17.64
CA ALA A 170 -35.63 -24.73 -17.26
C ALA A 170 -36.64 -25.06 -16.15
N ALA A 171 -36.78 -24.22 -15.14
CA ALA A 171 -37.75 -24.42 -14.07
C ALA A 171 -39.20 -24.44 -14.58
N GLN A 172 -39.54 -23.61 -15.58
CA GLN A 172 -40.86 -23.64 -16.23
C GLN A 172 -41.12 -24.99 -16.91
N ASP A 173 -40.12 -25.57 -17.58
CA ASP A 173 -40.25 -26.89 -18.23
C ASP A 173 -40.57 -27.99 -17.20
N PHE A 174 -39.88 -28.00 -16.05
CA PHE A 174 -40.19 -28.92 -14.94
C PHE A 174 -41.62 -28.73 -14.42
N MET A 175 -42.05 -27.49 -14.23
CA MET A 175 -43.41 -27.19 -13.74
C MET A 175 -44.49 -27.64 -14.73
N LEU A 176 -44.26 -27.48 -16.04
CA LEU A 176 -45.18 -27.95 -17.08
C LEU A 176 -45.26 -29.48 -17.14
N GLN A 177 -44.18 -30.17 -16.78
CA GLN A 177 -44.12 -31.63 -16.69
C GLN A 177 -44.72 -32.18 -15.38
N GLY A 178 -45.09 -31.31 -14.43
CA GLY A 178 -45.59 -31.71 -13.11
C GLY A 178 -44.49 -32.14 -12.14
N ASP A 179 -43.23 -31.91 -12.49
CA ASP A 179 -42.07 -32.28 -11.69
C ASP A 179 -41.66 -31.16 -10.72
N LYS A 180 -40.96 -31.56 -9.65
CA LYS A 180 -40.39 -30.61 -8.70
C LYS A 180 -39.16 -29.91 -9.30
N VAL A 181 -39.14 -28.58 -9.23
CA VAL A 181 -37.97 -27.78 -9.66
C VAL A 181 -36.73 -28.11 -8.80
N PRO A 182 -35.60 -28.48 -9.42
CA PRO A 182 -34.33 -28.69 -8.72
C PRO A 182 -33.86 -27.45 -7.93
N GLY A 183 -33.28 -27.68 -6.74
CA GLY A 183 -32.87 -26.60 -5.84
C GLY A 183 -31.75 -25.71 -6.40
N ASP A 184 -30.88 -26.25 -7.26
CA ASP A 184 -29.82 -25.47 -7.91
C ASP A 184 -30.39 -24.47 -8.93
N LEU A 185 -31.48 -24.81 -9.62
CA LEU A 185 -32.18 -23.89 -10.51
C LEU A 185 -32.82 -22.75 -9.71
N VAL A 186 -33.45 -23.07 -8.58
CA VAL A 186 -34.01 -22.06 -7.65
C VAL A 186 -32.93 -21.09 -7.19
N ALA A 187 -31.75 -21.60 -6.79
CA ALA A 187 -30.63 -20.77 -6.37
C ALA A 187 -30.11 -19.85 -7.48
N ARG A 188 -30.02 -20.35 -8.72
CA ARG A 188 -29.59 -19.55 -9.89
C ARG A 188 -30.61 -18.47 -10.26
N ILE A 189 -31.90 -18.78 -10.20
CA ILE A 189 -32.97 -17.78 -10.38
C ILE A 189 -32.82 -16.68 -9.33
N ALA A 190 -32.70 -17.05 -8.05
CA ALA A 190 -32.54 -16.09 -6.96
C ALA A 190 -31.27 -15.21 -7.11
N ALA A 191 -30.18 -15.79 -7.60
CA ALA A 191 -28.93 -15.04 -7.86
C ALA A 191 -29.08 -13.99 -8.98
N GLY A 192 -30.00 -14.21 -9.94
CA GLY A 192 -30.30 -13.27 -11.02
C GLY A 192 -31.28 -12.16 -10.66
N LYS A 193 -31.84 -12.16 -9.45
CA LYS A 193 -32.82 -11.15 -8.99
C LYS A 193 -32.14 -9.85 -8.55
N ALA A 194 -32.88 -8.73 -8.65
CA ALA A 194 -32.43 -7.38 -8.29
C ALA A 194 -31.66 -7.33 -6.96
N GLY A 195 -32.20 -7.94 -5.89
CA GLY A 195 -31.56 -7.93 -4.58
C GLY A 195 -30.20 -8.65 -4.53
N ALA A 196 -30.03 -9.74 -5.30
CA ALA A 196 -28.75 -10.44 -5.39
C ALA A 196 -27.74 -9.70 -6.27
N LEU A 197 -28.20 -9.15 -7.40
CA LEU A 197 -27.38 -8.29 -8.26
C LEU A 197 -26.91 -7.04 -7.51
N ALA A 198 -27.77 -6.42 -6.71
CA ALA A 198 -27.44 -5.24 -5.92
C ALA A 198 -26.32 -5.51 -4.89
N ARG A 199 -26.23 -6.72 -4.33
CA ARG A 199 -25.13 -7.11 -3.42
C ARG A 199 -23.78 -7.21 -4.13
N VAL A 200 -23.75 -7.39 -5.45
CA VAL A 200 -22.49 -7.36 -6.20
C VAL A 200 -21.80 -5.99 -6.06
N ALA A 201 -22.56 -4.91 -5.90
CA ALA A 201 -22.01 -3.57 -5.64
C ALA A 201 -21.24 -3.47 -4.32
N ASP A 202 -21.47 -4.37 -3.34
CA ASP A 202 -20.74 -4.36 -2.06
C ASP A 202 -19.24 -4.64 -2.25
N THR A 203 -18.86 -5.28 -3.37
CA THR A 203 -17.45 -5.50 -3.74
C THR A 203 -16.68 -4.20 -3.95
N LEU A 204 -17.37 -3.09 -4.24
CA LEU A 204 -16.75 -1.77 -4.32
C LEU A 204 -16.34 -1.26 -2.95
N THR A 205 -17.08 -1.59 -1.89
CA THR A 205 -16.86 -1.07 -0.52
C THR A 205 -16.18 -2.06 0.42
N ASP A 206 -15.98 -3.30 0.00
CA ASP A 206 -15.32 -4.32 0.83
C ASP A 206 -13.88 -3.93 1.15
N ARG A 207 -13.61 -3.80 2.45
CA ARG A 207 -12.33 -3.43 3.06
C ARG A 207 -11.33 -4.59 3.12
N ASN A 208 -11.77 -5.82 2.93
CA ASN A 208 -10.92 -7.00 3.05
C ASN A 208 -10.36 -7.46 1.69
N THR A 209 -11.25 -7.64 0.71
CA THR A 209 -10.91 -8.29 -0.57
C THR A 209 -11.39 -7.52 -1.81
N GLY A 210 -12.16 -6.45 -1.63
CA GLY A 210 -12.78 -5.66 -2.69
C GLY A 210 -11.90 -4.61 -3.36
N ALA A 211 -12.52 -3.81 -4.23
CA ALA A 211 -11.86 -2.71 -4.92
C ALA A 211 -11.36 -1.63 -3.93
N PHE A 212 -12.11 -1.37 -2.86
CA PHE A 212 -11.70 -0.45 -1.81
C PHE A 212 -10.41 -0.88 -1.10
N ALA A 213 -10.33 -2.15 -0.69
CA ALA A 213 -9.14 -2.71 -0.02
C ALA A 213 -7.85 -2.49 -0.84
N GLN A 214 -7.95 -2.56 -2.17
CA GLN A 214 -6.81 -2.38 -3.05
C GLN A 214 -6.45 -0.89 -3.23
N VAL A 215 -7.42 0.01 -3.40
CA VAL A 215 -7.15 1.44 -3.49
C VAL A 215 -6.60 2.01 -2.18
N GLU A 216 -7.11 1.55 -1.03
CA GLU A 216 -6.64 1.99 0.29
C GLU A 216 -5.14 1.73 0.46
N ARG A 217 -4.67 0.55 0.02
CA ARG A 217 -3.24 0.17 0.04
C ARG A 217 -2.40 1.05 -0.87
N VAL A 218 -2.86 1.32 -2.09
CA VAL A 218 -2.16 2.21 -3.04
C VAL A 218 -2.09 3.62 -2.46
N PHE A 219 -3.22 4.15 -1.98
CA PHE A 219 -3.33 5.48 -1.38
C PHE A 219 -2.32 5.65 -0.23
N ARG A 220 -2.35 4.76 0.77
CA ARG A 220 -1.43 4.79 1.91
C ARG A 220 0.03 4.70 1.49
N THR A 221 0.33 3.79 0.56
CA THR A 221 1.70 3.59 0.07
C THR A 221 2.22 4.87 -0.58
N GLU A 222 1.44 5.51 -1.44
CA GLU A 222 1.91 6.69 -2.17
C GLU A 222 1.96 7.96 -1.32
N ILE A 223 1.03 8.20 -0.40
CA ILE A 223 1.15 9.36 0.51
C ILE A 223 2.35 9.19 1.44
N ASN A 224 2.61 7.98 1.95
CA ASN A 224 3.77 7.73 2.79
C ASN A 224 5.06 7.97 2.01
N ARG A 225 5.16 7.42 0.78
CA ARG A 225 6.29 7.66 -0.13
C ARG A 225 6.49 9.15 -0.38
N ALA A 226 5.44 9.88 -0.75
CA ALA A 226 5.50 11.32 -1.01
C ALA A 226 6.06 12.10 0.18
N HIS A 227 5.54 11.83 1.38
CA HIS A 227 6.01 12.46 2.61
C HIS A 227 7.47 12.11 2.92
N GLY A 228 7.84 10.82 2.89
CA GLY A 228 9.19 10.39 3.27
C GLY A 228 10.27 10.85 2.30
N GLU A 229 10.00 10.82 0.99
CA GLU A 229 10.94 11.33 -0.02
C GLU A 229 11.12 12.84 0.11
N ALA A 230 10.03 13.59 0.29
CA ALA A 230 10.09 15.03 0.53
C ALA A 230 10.85 15.36 1.83
N TYR A 231 10.59 14.61 2.90
CA TYR A 231 11.23 14.78 4.20
C TYR A 231 12.72 14.54 4.14
N MET A 232 13.15 13.45 3.51
CA MET A 232 14.58 13.15 3.38
C MET A 232 15.27 14.16 2.47
N ALA A 233 14.72 14.42 1.28
CA ALA A 233 15.31 15.37 0.34
C ALA A 233 15.41 16.80 0.91
N ALA A 234 14.49 17.21 1.77
CA ALA A 234 14.53 18.51 2.43
C ALA A 234 15.55 18.58 3.58
N GLY A 235 15.87 17.44 4.21
CA GLY A 235 16.58 17.41 5.47
C GLY A 235 18.09 17.20 5.38
N GLU A 236 18.63 16.53 4.37
CA GLU A 236 20.06 16.16 4.35
C GLU A 236 21.02 17.35 4.40
N GLY A 237 20.60 18.52 3.91
CA GLY A 237 21.38 19.76 4.00
C GLY A 237 21.32 20.46 5.37
N THR A 238 20.64 19.88 6.35
CA THR A 238 20.50 20.47 7.69
C THR A 238 21.85 20.47 8.42
N PRO A 239 22.26 21.60 9.04
CA PRO A 239 23.46 21.63 9.86
C PRO A 239 23.46 20.57 10.96
N GLY A 240 24.53 19.77 11.03
CA GLY A 240 24.68 18.67 11.98
C GLY A 240 23.87 17.43 11.63
N PHE A 241 23.39 17.28 10.39
CA PHE A 241 22.79 16.02 9.91
C PHE A 241 23.81 14.87 9.97
N ALA A 242 23.47 13.81 10.69
CA ALA A 242 24.30 12.60 10.77
C ALA A 242 23.70 11.41 10.00
N GLY A 243 22.38 11.41 9.78
CA GLY A 243 21.72 10.33 9.04
C GLY A 243 20.21 10.24 9.28
N TRP A 244 19.61 9.23 8.66
CA TRP A 244 18.22 8.83 8.80
C TRP A 244 18.10 7.60 9.68
N ARG A 245 17.42 7.73 10.82
CA ARG A 245 17.02 6.57 11.64
C ARG A 245 15.75 5.97 11.07
N PHE A 246 15.85 4.73 10.62
CA PHE A 246 14.73 3.87 10.27
C PHE A 246 14.04 3.38 11.54
N LEU A 247 12.75 3.66 11.68
CA LEU A 247 11.95 3.30 12.84
C LEU A 247 10.72 2.48 12.43
N LEU A 248 10.37 1.52 13.27
CA LEU A 248 9.12 0.78 13.18
C LEU A 248 8.00 1.59 13.84
N SER A 249 6.80 1.56 13.23
CA SER A 249 5.60 1.98 13.96
C SER A 249 5.33 1.00 15.12
N PRO A 250 4.84 1.49 16.27
CA PRO A 250 4.31 0.62 17.33
C PRO A 250 3.19 -0.32 16.88
N ALA A 251 2.54 -0.03 15.74
CA ALA A 251 1.51 -0.87 15.14
C ALA A 251 2.06 -1.91 14.14
N HIS A 252 3.38 -2.12 14.09
CA HIS A 252 4.00 -3.13 13.23
C HIS A 252 3.50 -4.53 13.62
N PRO A 253 2.78 -5.24 12.73
CA PRO A 253 1.90 -6.34 13.14
C PRO A 253 2.62 -7.68 13.35
N ALA A 254 3.73 -7.91 12.65
CA ALA A 254 4.46 -9.17 12.67
C ALA A 254 5.91 -8.95 12.27
N PRO A 255 6.88 -9.71 12.84
CA PRO A 255 8.28 -9.56 12.48
C PRO A 255 8.53 -9.71 10.98
N ASP A 256 9.27 -8.78 10.41
CA ASP A 256 9.66 -8.75 9.00
C ASP A 256 11.05 -8.12 8.81
N ILE A 257 11.41 -7.79 7.57
CA ILE A 257 12.71 -7.21 7.24
C ILE A 257 12.93 -5.86 7.94
N CYS A 258 11.88 -5.11 8.26
CA CYS A 258 11.96 -3.82 8.94
C CYS A 258 12.57 -3.96 10.33
N ASP A 259 12.38 -5.07 11.03
CA ASP A 259 13.01 -5.35 12.32
C ASP A 259 14.53 -5.34 12.23
N LEU A 260 15.07 -6.05 11.23
CA LEU A 260 16.50 -6.04 10.97
C LEU A 260 16.99 -4.63 10.61
N LEU A 261 16.26 -3.93 9.72
CA LEU A 261 16.65 -2.61 9.24
C LEU A 261 16.62 -1.54 10.33
N ALA A 262 15.74 -1.67 11.31
CA ALA A 262 15.66 -0.79 12.47
C ALA A 262 16.70 -1.15 13.55
N ALA A 263 17.08 -2.41 13.68
CA ALA A 263 17.95 -2.90 14.75
C ALA A 263 19.45 -2.83 14.43
N GLN A 264 19.85 -2.89 13.16
CA GLN A 264 21.25 -3.01 12.76
C GLN A 264 22.04 -1.68 12.87
N ASN A 265 23.31 -1.73 13.27
CA ASN A 265 24.22 -0.58 13.27
C ASN A 265 25.33 -0.73 12.21
N LEU A 266 24.97 -0.67 10.93
CA LEU A 266 25.91 -0.91 9.82
C LEU A 266 26.98 0.18 9.65
N HIS A 267 26.65 1.39 10.08
CA HIS A 267 27.41 2.60 9.78
C HIS A 267 28.11 3.20 10.99
N GLY A 268 27.94 2.63 12.18
CA GLY A 268 28.48 3.22 13.42
C GLY A 268 27.79 4.53 13.83
N LEU A 269 26.57 4.76 13.32
CA LEU A 269 25.76 5.96 13.58
C LEU A 269 24.63 5.68 14.59
N GLY A 270 24.58 4.45 15.09
CA GLY A 270 23.56 3.94 15.99
C GLY A 270 22.60 2.98 15.29
N GLN A 271 21.79 2.29 16.08
CA GLN A 271 20.83 1.31 15.56
C GLN A 271 19.84 1.95 14.58
N GLY A 272 19.72 1.33 13.40
CA GLY A 272 18.83 1.75 12.33
C GLY A 272 19.22 3.07 11.67
N VAL A 273 20.41 3.62 11.93
CA VAL A 273 20.83 4.90 11.35
C VAL A 273 21.64 4.68 10.08
N TYR A 274 21.14 5.25 8.99
CA TYR A 274 21.76 5.24 7.66
C TYR A 274 22.27 6.64 7.32
N PRO A 275 23.45 6.78 6.70
CA PRO A 275 24.10 8.07 6.52
C PRO A 275 23.37 9.01 5.56
N ASP A 276 22.59 8.48 4.63
CA ASP A 276 21.94 9.24 3.55
C ASP A 276 20.74 8.46 2.98
N ARG A 277 19.93 9.13 2.16
CA ARG A 277 18.74 8.60 1.49
C ARG A 277 19.07 7.40 0.62
N GLU A 278 20.18 7.43 -0.10
CA GLU A 278 20.58 6.36 -1.02
C GLU A 278 20.84 5.04 -0.28
N ARG A 279 21.50 5.12 0.88
CA ARG A 279 21.80 3.95 1.72
C ARG A 279 20.68 3.61 2.68
N CYS A 280 19.73 4.52 2.93
CA CYS A 280 18.53 4.25 3.72
C CYS A 280 17.57 3.33 2.93
N PRO A 281 17.33 2.09 3.40
CA PRO A 281 16.52 1.10 2.69
C PRO A 281 15.01 1.31 2.91
N TRP A 282 14.58 2.58 2.95
CA TRP A 282 13.19 2.97 3.15
C TRP A 282 12.55 3.39 1.80
N PRO A 283 11.27 3.04 1.55
CA PRO A 283 10.51 2.02 2.28
C PRO A 283 11.06 0.62 2.01
N ALA A 284 10.98 -0.27 3.00
CA ALA A 284 11.53 -1.63 2.87
C ALA A 284 10.65 -2.56 2.03
N HIS A 285 9.33 -2.36 2.08
CA HIS A 285 8.32 -3.13 1.36
C HIS A 285 7.04 -2.28 1.17
N PRO A 286 6.12 -2.68 0.27
CA PRO A 286 4.80 -2.04 0.14
C PRO A 286 4.01 -2.10 1.44
N ASN A 287 3.11 -1.13 1.66
CA ASN A 287 2.30 -1.01 2.90
C ASN A 287 3.13 -1.01 4.20
N THR A 288 4.41 -0.64 4.15
CA THR A 288 5.24 -0.58 5.35
C THR A 288 4.69 0.45 6.33
N LEU A 289 4.76 0.11 7.61
CA LEU A 289 4.48 1.02 8.72
C LEU A 289 5.77 1.62 9.28
N SER A 290 6.90 1.45 8.60
CA SER A 290 8.15 2.09 8.97
C SER A 290 8.18 3.56 8.56
N PHE A 291 8.93 4.38 9.30
CA PHE A 291 9.15 5.78 9.00
C PHE A 291 10.59 6.16 9.34
N VAL A 292 11.04 7.30 8.82
CA VAL A 292 12.38 7.82 9.07
C VAL A 292 12.34 9.07 9.92
N VAL A 293 13.37 9.25 10.75
CA VAL A 293 13.61 10.50 11.47
C VAL A 293 15.06 10.93 11.30
N MET A 294 15.29 12.24 11.39
CA MET A 294 16.63 12.79 11.31
C MET A 294 17.40 12.50 12.61
N VAL A 295 18.67 12.13 12.48
CA VAL A 295 19.64 12.02 13.57
C VAL A 295 20.66 13.13 13.40
N PHE A 296 21.01 13.79 14.49
CA PHE A 296 22.05 14.81 14.50
C PHE A 296 23.39 14.26 15.00
N GLU A 297 24.50 14.89 14.63
CA GLU A 297 25.86 14.48 15.02
C GLU A 297 26.04 14.38 16.53
N ASP A 298 25.39 15.26 17.30
CA ASP A 298 25.41 15.27 18.76
C ASP A 298 24.62 14.11 19.40
N GLU A 299 23.83 13.38 18.61
CA GLU A 299 23.13 12.16 19.02
C GLU A 299 23.92 10.88 18.75
N VAL A 300 25.07 10.96 18.06
CA VAL A 300 25.91 9.79 17.75
C VAL A 300 26.99 9.63 18.83
N SER A 301 26.88 8.58 19.62
CA SER A 301 27.80 8.29 20.73
C SER A 301 29.03 7.48 20.31
N ASP A 302 30.06 7.45 21.15
CA ASP A 302 31.24 6.61 20.90
C ASP A 302 30.90 5.11 20.99
N ALA A 303 29.88 4.75 21.78
CA ALA A 303 29.35 3.40 21.81
C ALA A 303 28.69 3.03 20.46
N ASP A 304 28.02 3.96 19.79
CA ASP A 304 27.48 3.73 18.44
C ASP A 304 28.60 3.50 17.43
N ARG A 305 29.68 4.29 17.50
CA ARG A 305 30.85 4.14 16.61
C ARG A 305 31.56 2.80 16.82
N ALA A 306 31.78 2.44 18.09
CA ALA A 306 32.42 1.19 18.47
C ALA A 306 31.54 -0.04 18.19
N GLY A 307 30.22 0.11 18.32
CA GLY A 307 29.23 -0.95 18.13
C GLY A 307 28.84 -1.20 16.67
N ARG A 308 29.68 -0.81 15.71
CA ARG A 308 29.44 -1.07 14.29
C ARG A 308 29.43 -2.58 14.02
N GLU A 309 28.40 -3.05 13.32
CA GLU A 309 28.21 -4.47 13.00
C GLU A 309 27.91 -4.69 11.52
N THR A 310 28.05 -5.93 11.07
CA THR A 310 27.58 -6.37 9.76
C THR A 310 26.11 -6.82 9.84
N ALA A 311 25.41 -6.87 8.70
CA ALA A 311 24.03 -7.35 8.67
C ALA A 311 23.87 -8.81 9.17
N LEU A 312 24.89 -9.65 8.97
CA LEU A 312 24.89 -11.03 9.48
C LEU A 312 25.07 -11.07 11.00
N GLN A 313 25.90 -10.21 11.58
CA GLN A 313 26.02 -10.08 13.03
C GLN A 313 24.72 -9.56 13.65
N ALA A 314 24.08 -8.57 13.00
CA ALA A 314 22.77 -8.09 13.43
C ALA A 314 21.72 -9.21 13.41
N LEU A 315 21.63 -9.99 12.32
CA LEU A 315 20.76 -11.18 12.23
C LEU A 315 21.05 -12.21 13.32
N GLN A 316 22.33 -12.45 13.66
CA GLN A 316 22.73 -13.38 14.71
C GLN A 316 22.22 -12.94 16.09
N ARG A 317 22.16 -11.63 16.34
CA ARG A 317 21.70 -11.02 17.59
C ARG A 317 20.18 -11.03 17.74
N LEU A 318 19.42 -11.06 16.64
CA LEU A 318 17.96 -11.11 16.68
C LEU A 318 17.48 -12.45 17.22
N ALA A 319 16.33 -12.42 17.92
CA ALA A 319 15.63 -13.63 18.32
C ALA A 319 15.28 -14.49 17.10
N PRO A 320 15.26 -15.84 17.20
CA PRO A 320 15.00 -16.73 16.06
C PRO A 320 13.73 -16.38 15.29
N GLU A 321 12.66 -15.99 15.99
CA GLU A 321 11.37 -15.64 15.41
C GLU A 321 11.45 -14.34 14.59
N ILE A 322 12.21 -13.36 15.07
CA ILE A 322 12.44 -12.10 14.36
C ILE A 322 13.36 -12.33 13.16
N ARG A 323 14.40 -13.16 13.32
CA ARG A 323 15.28 -13.56 12.22
C ARG A 323 14.51 -14.30 11.13
N GLU A 324 13.62 -15.22 11.51
CA GLU A 324 12.73 -15.90 10.59
C GLU A 324 11.80 -14.92 9.89
N GLY A 325 11.20 -13.95 10.61
CA GLY A 325 10.40 -12.90 10.00
C GLY A 325 11.17 -12.08 8.95
N ALA A 326 12.39 -11.65 9.29
CA ALA A 326 13.23 -10.84 8.42
C ALA A 326 13.69 -11.58 7.14
N LEU A 327 13.94 -12.88 7.23
CA LEU A 327 14.49 -13.68 6.14
C LEU A 327 13.42 -14.51 5.40
N GLY A 328 12.32 -14.86 6.06
CA GLY A 328 11.49 -16.00 5.72
C GLY A 328 12.14 -17.33 6.11
N LYS A 329 11.30 -18.32 6.44
CA LYS A 329 11.69 -19.64 6.97
C LYS A 329 12.89 -20.28 6.27
N THR A 330 12.85 -20.42 4.94
CA THR A 330 13.92 -21.09 4.19
C THR A 330 15.25 -20.34 4.25
N LYS A 331 15.25 -19.00 4.12
CA LYS A 331 16.51 -18.23 4.21
C LYS A 331 17.03 -18.18 5.65
N ALA A 332 16.16 -18.27 6.65
CA ALA A 332 16.59 -18.42 8.05
C ALA A 332 17.31 -19.76 8.24
N THR A 333 16.81 -20.86 7.68
CA THR A 333 17.53 -22.15 7.67
C THR A 333 18.89 -22.05 6.98
N TYR A 334 18.97 -21.38 5.83
CA TYR A 334 20.27 -21.15 5.15
C TYR A 334 21.21 -20.29 5.99
N PHE A 335 20.69 -19.35 6.78
CA PHE A 335 21.50 -18.58 7.72
C PHE A 335 22.05 -19.46 8.84
N ASP A 336 21.21 -20.28 9.46
CA ASP A 336 21.59 -21.19 10.56
C ASP A 336 22.64 -22.22 10.11
N GLN A 337 22.63 -22.61 8.83
CA GLN A 337 23.62 -23.49 8.21
C GLN A 337 24.91 -22.76 7.78
N GLY A 338 25.02 -21.44 7.98
CA GLY A 338 26.18 -20.65 7.55
C GLY A 338 26.27 -20.42 6.04
N LEU A 339 25.18 -20.67 5.28
CA LEU A 339 25.14 -20.54 3.82
C LEU A 339 24.76 -19.12 3.36
N LEU A 340 24.06 -18.36 4.20
CA LEU A 340 23.57 -17.03 3.84
C LEU A 340 24.68 -15.97 3.89
N ARG A 341 24.79 -15.16 2.83
CA ARG A 341 25.70 -14.00 2.76
C ARG A 341 24.92 -12.68 2.73
N THR A 342 25.57 -11.55 3.06
CA THR A 342 24.92 -10.22 3.12
C THR A 342 24.08 -9.87 1.89
N GLY A 343 24.61 -10.12 0.67
CA GLY A 343 23.88 -9.86 -0.58
C GLY A 343 22.65 -10.74 -0.82
N MET A 344 22.47 -11.81 -0.04
CA MET A 344 21.34 -12.73 -0.13
C MET A 344 20.15 -12.31 0.76
N ILE A 345 20.37 -11.44 1.75
CA ILE A 345 19.36 -11.05 2.74
C ILE A 345 18.12 -10.46 2.06
N ARG A 346 18.30 -9.49 1.16
CA ARG A 346 17.20 -8.84 0.43
C ARG A 346 16.90 -9.49 -0.93
N ALA A 347 17.67 -10.49 -1.33
CA ALA A 347 17.45 -11.18 -2.58
C ALA A 347 16.20 -12.09 -2.49
N PRO A 348 15.45 -12.27 -3.60
CA PRO A 348 14.37 -13.25 -3.66
C PRO A 348 14.89 -14.66 -3.38
N LEU A 349 14.12 -15.47 -2.63
CA LEU A 349 14.49 -16.84 -2.28
C LEU A 349 14.92 -17.66 -3.51
N ARG A 350 14.16 -17.56 -4.62
CA ARG A 350 14.49 -18.24 -5.88
C ARG A 350 15.92 -17.98 -6.38
N ALA A 351 16.41 -16.76 -6.22
CA ALA A 351 17.75 -16.37 -6.67
C ALA A 351 18.83 -16.86 -5.71
N VAL A 352 18.52 -16.87 -4.40
CA VAL A 352 19.40 -17.42 -3.36
C VAL A 352 19.53 -18.94 -3.52
N SER A 353 18.42 -19.67 -3.59
CA SER A 353 18.43 -21.13 -3.78
C SER A 353 19.15 -21.53 -5.07
N ALA A 354 18.84 -20.89 -6.20
CA ALA A 354 19.55 -21.18 -7.45
C ALA A 354 21.06 -20.89 -7.38
N ARG A 355 21.49 -19.91 -6.57
CA ARG A 355 22.91 -19.64 -6.35
C ARG A 355 23.58 -20.72 -5.49
N LEU A 356 22.93 -21.14 -4.41
CA LEU A 356 23.44 -22.19 -3.54
C LEU A 356 23.48 -23.56 -4.24
N GLU A 357 22.48 -23.87 -5.06
CA GLU A 357 22.44 -25.06 -5.92
C GLU A 357 23.62 -25.08 -6.90
N ARG A 358 23.87 -23.97 -7.61
CA ARG A 358 25.03 -23.86 -8.51
C ARG A 358 26.38 -24.01 -7.80
N GLN A 359 26.41 -23.78 -6.49
CA GLN A 359 27.60 -23.94 -5.66
C GLN A 359 27.70 -25.35 -5.04
N GLY A 360 26.71 -26.23 -5.28
CA GLY A 360 26.65 -27.55 -4.67
C GLY A 360 26.41 -27.54 -3.16
N LEU A 361 25.89 -26.43 -2.61
CA LEU A 361 25.69 -26.24 -1.17
C LEU A 361 24.31 -26.72 -0.69
N ILE A 362 23.36 -26.90 -1.60
CA ILE A 362 22.02 -27.46 -1.33
C ILE A 362 21.59 -28.35 -2.51
N ASP A 363 20.79 -29.39 -2.25
CA ASP A 363 20.10 -30.18 -3.27
C ASP A 363 18.59 -29.92 -3.20
N LYS A 364 17.97 -29.64 -4.34
CA LYS A 364 16.52 -29.41 -4.47
C LYS A 364 15.71 -30.68 -4.26
N ARG A 365 16.31 -31.86 -4.41
CA ARG A 365 15.63 -33.17 -4.31
C ARG A 365 15.39 -33.62 -2.88
N GLU A 366 16.06 -33.03 -1.90
CA GLU A 366 15.93 -33.38 -0.48
C GLU A 366 14.94 -32.49 0.30
N GLN A 367 14.24 -31.57 -0.38
CA GLN A 367 13.34 -30.58 0.24
C GLN A 367 11.86 -30.70 -0.19
N LEU A 368 11.49 -31.77 -0.90
CA LEU A 368 10.12 -32.25 -1.12
C LEU A 368 9.85 -33.43 -0.18
#